data_AF-A0A6P4EQQ3-F1
#
_entry.id   AF-A0A6P4EQQ3-F1
#
_cell.length_a   1.000
_cell.length_b   1.000
_cell.length_c   1.000
_cell.angle_alpha   90.00
_cell.angle_beta   90.00
_cell.angle_gamma   90.00
#
_symmetry.space_group_name_H-M   'P 1'
#
loop_
_entity.id
_entity.type
_entity.pdbx_description
1 polymer ?
#
loop_
_entity_poly.entity_id
_entity_poly.type
_entity_poly.pdbx_seq_one_letter_code
_entity_poly.pdbx_strand_id
1 'polypeptide(L)'
;MKQTLNNTAHCRFFTEVELEIDELFNRLTYRVLKMQNTYMDSEDGKVATWSYKCKPWEMDMWGLLNVPIIFEQLELPVMLAEFKATGVEVQIPKSVLKDCVTIRSIHTDFDNISQNAKSFETTISTSLNYPTAGIVNIEDSVLNEWLMQQDIQEETLTLMLTRRQ
;
A
#
# COMPACT_ATOMS: atom_id res chain seq x y z
N MET A 1 37.74 9.01 -4.52
CA MET A 1 37.57 8.86 -5.99
C MET A 1 37.22 7.43 -6.44
N LYS A 2 37.57 6.36 -5.69
CA LYS A 2 37.14 4.97 -6.00
C LYS A 2 35.68 4.66 -5.61
N GLN A 3 35.12 5.35 -4.62
CA GLN A 3 33.76 5.09 -4.12
C GLN A 3 32.66 5.59 -5.07
N THR A 4 32.92 6.65 -5.82
CA THR A 4 31.99 7.23 -6.81
C THR A 4 31.88 6.42 -8.10
N LEU A 5 32.92 5.66 -8.46
CA LEU A 5 32.92 4.77 -9.63
C LEU A 5 32.13 3.47 -9.39
N ASN A 6 32.14 2.96 -8.14
CA ASN A 6 31.35 1.78 -7.80
C ASN A 6 29.85 2.07 -7.81
N ASN A 7 29.42 3.26 -7.36
CA ASN A 7 28.00 3.65 -7.38
C ASN A 7 27.44 3.87 -8.79
N THR A 8 28.24 4.39 -9.74
CA THR A 8 27.79 4.58 -11.12
C THR A 8 27.72 3.27 -11.90
N ALA A 9 28.63 2.32 -11.64
CA ALA A 9 28.51 0.97 -12.18
C ALA A 9 27.30 0.24 -11.61
N HIS A 10 27.10 0.27 -10.28
CA HIS A 10 25.98 -0.39 -9.62
C HIS A 10 24.62 0.14 -10.10
N CYS A 11 24.50 1.46 -10.28
CA CYS A 11 23.30 2.11 -10.83
C CYS A 11 23.02 1.71 -12.30
N ARG A 12 24.07 1.57 -13.13
CA ARG A 12 23.94 1.10 -14.52
C ARG A 12 23.48 -0.36 -14.62
N PHE A 13 23.99 -1.23 -13.76
CA PHE A 13 23.56 -2.64 -13.71
C PHE A 13 22.08 -2.77 -13.33
N PHE A 14 21.60 -1.98 -12.36
CA PHE A 14 20.18 -2.01 -11.99
C PHE A 14 19.27 -1.55 -13.13
N THR A 15 19.65 -0.50 -13.87
CA THR A 15 18.87 -0.05 -15.03
C THR A 15 18.80 -1.08 -16.17
N GLU A 16 19.85 -1.87 -16.40
CA GLU A 16 19.84 -2.91 -17.43
C GLU A 16 18.85 -4.04 -17.07
N VAL A 17 18.87 -4.47 -15.81
CA VAL A 17 17.94 -5.49 -15.29
C VAL A 17 16.50 -4.97 -15.30
N GLU A 18 16.26 -3.72 -14.92
CA GLU A 18 14.92 -3.10 -14.98
C GLU A 18 14.35 -3.09 -16.41
N LEU A 19 15.18 -2.76 -17.41
CA LEU A 19 14.78 -2.78 -18.81
C LEU A 19 14.47 -4.20 -19.30
N GLU A 20 15.29 -5.18 -18.93
CA GLU A 20 15.05 -6.59 -19.28
C GLU A 20 13.72 -7.09 -18.67
N ILE A 21 13.45 -6.73 -17.41
CA ILE A 21 12.20 -7.07 -16.72
C ILE A 21 11.01 -6.43 -17.43
N ASP A 22 11.08 -5.14 -17.79
CA ASP A 22 9.98 -4.47 -18.51
C ASP A 22 9.76 -5.09 -19.90
N GLU A 23 10.83 -5.41 -20.64
CA GLU A 23 10.71 -6.08 -21.94
C GLU A 23 10.05 -7.47 -21.83
N LEU A 24 10.40 -8.24 -20.79
CA LEU A 24 9.77 -9.52 -20.49
C LEU A 24 8.27 -9.37 -20.20
N PHE A 25 7.88 -8.41 -19.36
CA PHE A 25 6.48 -8.15 -19.08
C PHE A 25 5.72 -7.64 -20.30
N ASN A 26 6.33 -6.78 -21.12
CA ASN A 26 5.74 -6.33 -22.37
C ASN A 26 5.48 -7.50 -23.33
N ARG A 27 6.44 -8.42 -23.47
CA ARG A 27 6.25 -9.63 -24.30
C ARG A 27 5.13 -10.52 -23.78
N LEU A 28 5.02 -10.66 -22.46
CA LEU A 28 3.94 -11.43 -21.81
C LEU A 28 2.58 -10.75 -22.01
N THR A 29 2.51 -9.42 -21.84
CA THR A 29 1.32 -8.60 -22.12
C THR A 29 0.80 -8.89 -23.53
N TYR A 30 1.63 -8.80 -24.56
CA TYR A 30 1.19 -9.10 -25.94
C TYR A 30 0.72 -10.54 -26.13
N ARG A 31 1.34 -11.49 -25.44
CA ARG A 31 0.93 -12.90 -25.51
C ARG A 31 -0.46 -13.11 -24.89
N VAL A 32 -0.71 -12.52 -23.72
CA VAL A 32 -2.01 -12.59 -23.05
C VAL A 32 -3.08 -11.86 -23.86
N LEU A 33 -2.77 -10.67 -24.38
CA LEU A 33 -3.68 -9.92 -25.25
C LEU A 33 -4.05 -10.68 -26.52
N LYS A 34 -3.14 -11.50 -27.08
CA LYS A 34 -3.44 -12.34 -28.25
C LYS A 34 -4.38 -13.50 -27.91
N MET A 35 -4.39 -13.95 -26.66
CA MET A 35 -5.20 -15.07 -26.17
C MET A 35 -6.55 -14.59 -25.60
N GLN A 36 -7.23 -13.71 -26.33
CA GLN A 36 -8.48 -13.07 -25.88
C GLN A 36 -9.53 -14.10 -25.47
N ASN A 37 -9.73 -15.16 -26.25
CA ASN A 37 -10.75 -16.18 -25.98
C ASN A 37 -10.57 -16.94 -24.65
N THR A 38 -9.40 -16.87 -24.01
CA THR A 38 -9.10 -17.61 -22.79
C THR A 38 -8.95 -16.70 -21.58
N TYR A 39 -8.37 -15.51 -21.75
CA TYR A 39 -8.02 -14.63 -20.63
C TYR A 39 -8.81 -13.32 -20.60
N MET A 40 -9.58 -13.01 -21.64
CA MET A 40 -10.38 -11.78 -21.71
C MET A 40 -11.77 -12.01 -21.15
N ASP A 41 -12.18 -11.11 -20.26
CA ASP A 41 -13.54 -10.96 -19.78
C ASP A 41 -14.05 -9.57 -20.22
N SER A 42 -15.31 -9.50 -20.66
CA SER A 42 -15.94 -8.25 -21.06
C SER A 42 -17.44 -8.36 -20.81
N GLU A 43 -17.91 -7.64 -19.79
CA GLU A 43 -19.32 -7.69 -19.39
C GLU A 43 -20.22 -6.85 -20.31
N ASP A 44 -19.75 -5.65 -20.68
CA ASP A 44 -20.57 -4.64 -21.36
C ASP A 44 -20.05 -4.22 -22.76
N GLY A 45 -18.97 -4.84 -23.25
CA GLY A 45 -18.31 -4.45 -24.51
C GLY A 45 -17.67 -3.05 -24.51
N LYS A 46 -17.84 -2.27 -23.43
CA LYS A 46 -17.18 -0.98 -23.19
C LYS A 46 -15.78 -1.14 -22.63
N VAL A 47 -15.60 -2.17 -21.80
CA VAL A 47 -14.39 -2.47 -21.05
C VAL A 47 -14.01 -3.92 -21.31
N ALA A 48 -12.72 -4.18 -21.44
CA ALA A 48 -12.17 -5.53 -21.43
C ALA A 48 -11.14 -5.65 -20.32
N THR A 49 -11.18 -6.76 -19.60
CA THR A 49 -10.20 -7.10 -18.58
C THR A 49 -9.51 -8.39 -18.98
N TRP A 50 -8.19 -8.43 -18.87
CA TRP A 50 -7.40 -9.64 -19.08
C TRP A 50 -6.71 -10.02 -17.78
N SER A 51 -6.89 -11.24 -17.34
CA SER A 51 -6.33 -11.72 -16.07
C SER A 51 -5.43 -12.94 -16.29
N TYR A 52 -4.23 -12.88 -15.75
CA TYR A 52 -3.27 -13.98 -15.79
C TYR A 52 -2.62 -14.17 -14.42
N LYS A 53 -2.65 -15.41 -13.92
CA LYS A 53 -2.17 -15.76 -12.58
C LYS A 53 -1.15 -16.91 -12.67
N CYS A 54 0.07 -16.69 -12.19
CA CYS A 54 1.11 -17.72 -12.18
C CYS A 54 2.10 -17.45 -11.04
N LYS A 55 2.10 -18.26 -9.98
CA LYS A 55 3.06 -18.08 -8.88
C LYS A 55 4.51 -18.04 -9.41
N PRO A 56 5.33 -17.01 -9.10
CA PRO A 56 5.18 -16.03 -8.01
C PRO A 56 4.59 -14.64 -8.39
N TRP A 57 3.89 -14.52 -9.52
CA TRP A 57 3.39 -13.22 -9.99
C TRP A 57 2.01 -13.30 -10.65
N GLU A 58 1.33 -12.16 -10.65
CA GLU A 58 -0.02 -12.02 -11.15
C GLU A 58 -0.08 -10.75 -11.99
N MET A 59 -0.80 -10.80 -13.10
CA MET A 59 -0.92 -9.70 -14.03
C MET A 59 -2.37 -9.54 -14.43
N ASP A 60 -2.88 -8.34 -14.27
CA ASP A 60 -4.14 -7.93 -14.85
C ASP A 60 -3.95 -6.76 -15.79
N MET A 61 -4.79 -6.71 -16.81
CA MET A 61 -4.87 -5.59 -17.72
C MET A 61 -6.32 -5.19 -17.84
N TRP A 62 -6.55 -3.89 -17.88
CA TRP A 62 -7.87 -3.30 -18.01
C TRP A 62 -7.81 -2.34 -19.19
N GLY A 63 -8.75 -2.44 -20.11
CA GLY A 63 -8.76 -1.66 -21.33
C GLY A 63 -10.14 -1.07 -21.60
N LEU A 64 -10.17 0.22 -21.94
CA LEU A 64 -11.36 0.89 -22.41
C LEU A 64 -11.48 0.70 -23.93
N LEU A 65 -12.44 -0.12 -24.36
CA LEU A 65 -12.68 -0.44 -25.77
C LEU A 65 -13.45 0.68 -26.48
N ASN A 66 -14.36 1.33 -25.76
CA ASN A 66 -15.17 2.42 -26.29
C ASN A 66 -15.30 3.54 -25.28
N VAL A 67 -15.25 4.79 -25.76
CA VAL A 67 -15.33 5.96 -24.90
C VAL A 67 -16.76 6.08 -24.38
N PRO A 68 -16.98 6.09 -23.06
CA PRO A 68 -18.29 6.40 -22.52
C PRO A 68 -18.65 7.85 -22.88
N ILE A 69 -19.88 8.09 -23.32
CA ILE A 69 -20.37 9.47 -23.52
C ILE A 69 -20.32 10.18 -22.17
N ILE A 70 -19.47 11.20 -22.05
CA ILE A 70 -19.28 11.96 -20.80
C ILE A 70 -20.29 13.11 -20.79
N PHE A 71 -21.22 13.07 -19.84
CA PHE A 71 -22.10 14.20 -19.56
C PHE A 71 -21.47 15.10 -18.49
N GLU A 72 -21.29 16.38 -18.79
CA GLU A 72 -20.71 17.36 -17.86
C GLU A 72 -21.65 17.70 -16.70
N GLN A 73 -22.95 17.46 -16.86
CA GLN A 73 -24.00 17.80 -15.89
C GLN A 73 -24.25 16.71 -14.83
N LEU A 74 -23.60 15.55 -14.93
CA LEU A 74 -23.70 14.45 -13.97
C LEU A 74 -22.49 14.47 -13.02
N GLU A 75 -22.74 14.16 -11.74
CA GLU A 75 -21.68 13.99 -10.73
C GLU A 75 -20.61 13.04 -11.28
N LEU A 76 -19.34 13.40 -11.06
CA LEU A 76 -18.15 12.87 -11.71
C LEU A 76 -18.25 11.35 -12.01
N PRO A 77 -18.47 10.91 -13.28
CA PRO A 77 -18.26 9.52 -13.62
C PRO A 77 -16.78 9.18 -13.41
N VAL A 78 -16.50 8.55 -12.29
CA VAL A 78 -15.25 7.85 -12.00
C VAL A 78 -15.48 6.41 -12.44
N MET A 79 -14.65 5.93 -13.35
CA MET A 79 -14.72 4.54 -13.78
C MET A 79 -13.90 3.71 -12.79
N LEU A 80 -14.47 2.60 -12.32
CA LEU A 80 -13.75 1.65 -11.48
C LEU A 80 -13.11 0.59 -12.37
N ALA A 81 -11.79 0.42 -12.24
CA ALA A 81 -11.08 -0.71 -12.81
C ALA A 81 -10.84 -1.75 -11.71
N GLU A 82 -11.47 -2.91 -11.86
CA GLU A 82 -11.29 -4.05 -10.98
C GLU A 82 -10.29 -5.03 -11.59
N PHE A 83 -9.22 -5.30 -10.86
CA PHE A 83 -8.16 -6.22 -11.26
C PHE A 83 -8.27 -7.53 -10.45
N LYS A 84 -9.00 -8.51 -11.02
CA LYS A 84 -9.42 -9.73 -10.32
C LYS A 84 -8.25 -10.64 -9.88
N ALA A 85 -7.18 -10.75 -10.66
CA ALA A 85 -6.06 -11.63 -10.29
C ALA A 85 -5.26 -11.00 -9.14
N THR A 86 -4.88 -9.74 -9.29
CA THR A 86 -4.04 -8.97 -8.36
C THR A 86 -4.80 -8.45 -7.13
N GLY A 87 -6.13 -8.46 -7.16
CA GLY A 87 -6.98 -8.01 -6.05
C GLY A 87 -6.97 -6.49 -5.83
N VAL A 88 -6.64 -5.71 -6.86
CA VAL A 88 -6.54 -4.25 -6.78
C VAL A 88 -7.75 -3.60 -7.44
N GLU A 89 -8.27 -2.55 -6.82
CA GLU A 89 -9.31 -1.70 -7.41
C GLU A 89 -8.76 -0.28 -7.60
N VAL A 90 -8.94 0.29 -8.78
CA VAL A 90 -8.46 1.62 -9.12
C VAL A 90 -9.59 2.48 -9.63
N GLN A 91 -9.75 3.64 -9.00
CA GLN A 91 -10.62 4.71 -9.48
C GLN A 91 -9.91 5.51 -10.56
N ILE A 92 -10.43 5.47 -11.80
CA ILE A 92 -9.85 6.18 -12.93
C ILE A 92 -10.42 7.60 -13.00
N PRO A 93 -9.57 8.63 -12.86
CA PRO A 93 -10.01 10.01 -12.99
C PRO A 93 -10.36 10.34 -14.44
N LYS A 94 -11.36 11.21 -14.64
CA LYS A 94 -11.80 11.67 -15.97
C LYS A 94 -10.68 12.23 -16.85
N SER A 95 -9.67 12.87 -16.26
CA SER A 95 -8.54 13.44 -16.99
C SER A 95 -7.73 12.39 -17.78
N VAL A 96 -7.82 11.13 -17.37
CA VAL A 96 -7.11 10.01 -17.98
C VAL A 96 -8.01 9.21 -18.93
N LEU A 97 -9.34 9.34 -18.84
CA LEU A 97 -10.29 8.68 -19.73
C LEU A 97 -10.21 9.28 -21.14
N LYS A 98 -9.43 8.61 -21.99
CA LYS A 98 -9.27 8.88 -23.43
C LYS A 98 -9.52 7.58 -24.20
N ASP A 99 -9.65 7.70 -25.52
CA ASP A 99 -9.77 6.56 -26.42
C ASP A 99 -8.60 5.58 -26.20
N CYS A 100 -8.94 4.29 -26.11
CA CYS A 100 -7.99 3.18 -26.00
C CYS A 100 -7.05 3.21 -24.78
N VAL A 101 -7.51 3.76 -23.64
CA VAL A 101 -6.75 3.67 -22.39
C VAL A 101 -6.63 2.22 -21.95
N THR A 102 -5.40 1.81 -21.66
CA THR A 102 -5.09 0.51 -21.06
C THR A 102 -4.27 0.69 -19.81
N ILE A 103 -4.68 0.04 -18.72
CA ILE A 103 -3.99 0.03 -17.44
C ILE A 103 -3.50 -1.40 -17.18
N ARG A 104 -2.26 -1.54 -16.73
CA ARG A 104 -1.64 -2.81 -16.38
C ARG A 104 -1.31 -2.83 -14.89
N SER A 105 -1.77 -3.86 -14.19
CA SER A 105 -1.43 -4.16 -12.80
C SER A 105 -0.53 -5.40 -12.80
N ILE A 106 0.58 -5.33 -12.07
CA ILE A 106 1.49 -6.46 -11.85
C ILE A 106 1.69 -6.59 -10.35
N HIS A 107 1.35 -7.75 -9.81
CA HIS A 107 1.63 -8.13 -8.44
C HIS A 107 2.71 -9.20 -8.43
N THR A 108 3.74 -9.01 -7.60
CA THR A 108 4.80 -9.99 -7.40
C THR A 108 4.86 -10.33 -5.91
N ASP A 109 4.97 -11.62 -5.60
CA ASP A 109 5.11 -12.11 -4.22
C ASP A 109 6.50 -11.82 -3.62
N PHE A 110 7.24 -10.87 -4.21
CA PHE A 110 8.63 -10.60 -3.87
C PHE A 110 8.74 -9.46 -2.86
N ASP A 111 9.00 -9.84 -1.61
CA ASP A 111 9.07 -8.90 -0.50
C ASP A 111 10.53 -8.60 -0.07
N ASN A 112 11.11 -7.61 -0.74
CA ASN A 112 12.45 -7.12 -0.38
C ASN A 112 12.46 -5.97 0.63
N ILE A 113 11.29 -5.45 1.00
CA ILE A 113 11.19 -4.17 1.73
C ILE A 113 10.55 -4.35 3.10
N SER A 114 9.70 -5.35 3.35
CA SER A 114 9.13 -5.56 4.70
C SER A 114 10.19 -5.84 5.75
N GLN A 115 11.32 -6.46 5.35
CA GLN A 115 12.49 -6.61 6.23
C GLN A 115 13.17 -5.28 6.60
N ASN A 116 12.98 -4.23 5.79
CA ASN A 116 13.46 -2.86 6.04
C ASN A 116 12.36 -1.94 6.59
N ALA A 117 11.10 -2.37 6.53
CA ALA A 117 9.99 -1.66 7.12
C ALA A 117 10.12 -1.76 8.64
N LYS A 118 10.79 -0.77 9.23
CA LYS A 118 10.71 -0.52 10.67
C LYS A 118 9.23 -0.43 11.02
N SER A 119 8.69 -1.46 11.64
CA SER A 119 7.43 -1.41 12.37
C SER A 119 7.54 -0.21 13.32
N PHE A 120 6.87 0.87 12.91
CA PHE A 120 6.80 2.21 13.49
C PHE A 120 7.21 2.28 14.98
N GLU A 121 8.45 2.73 15.26
CA GLU A 121 8.79 3.24 16.58
C GLU A 121 8.09 4.61 16.72
N THR A 122 6.92 4.62 17.35
CA THR A 122 6.21 5.86 17.68
C THR A 122 7.12 6.73 18.53
N THR A 123 7.48 7.92 18.04
CA THR A 123 8.24 8.89 18.84
C THR A 123 7.41 9.27 20.06
N ILE A 124 7.84 8.82 21.23
CA ILE A 124 7.16 9.07 22.51
C ILE A 124 7.26 10.58 22.81
N SER A 125 6.16 11.32 22.66
CA SER A 125 6.08 12.68 23.17
C SER A 125 5.60 12.61 24.62
N THR A 126 6.52 12.75 25.57
CA THR A 126 6.19 12.85 26.99
C THR A 126 5.29 14.09 27.19
N SER A 127 4.04 13.87 27.55
CA SER A 127 3.10 14.94 27.88
C SER A 127 3.00 15.08 29.40
N LEU A 128 3.09 16.31 29.92
CA LEU A 128 3.02 16.56 31.37
C LEU A 128 1.69 16.10 32.00
N ASN A 129 0.61 16.04 31.20
CA ASN A 129 -0.74 15.74 31.67
C ASN A 129 -1.11 14.26 31.58
N TYR A 130 -0.38 13.47 30.78
CA TYR A 130 -0.58 12.03 30.62
C TYR A 130 0.77 11.33 30.72
N PRO A 131 1.23 10.98 31.94
CA PRO A 131 2.55 10.38 32.15
C PRO A 131 2.70 8.99 31.51
N THR A 132 1.60 8.31 31.21
CA THR A 132 1.56 7.02 30.49
C THR A 132 1.26 7.13 29.00
N ALA A 133 1.07 8.35 28.46
CA ALA A 133 0.84 8.52 27.03
C ALA A 133 2.10 8.14 26.23
N GLY A 134 1.99 7.07 25.43
CA GLY A 134 3.06 6.61 24.54
C GLY A 134 3.84 5.39 25.03
N ILE A 135 3.44 4.74 26.14
CA ILE A 135 3.98 3.42 26.49
C ILE A 135 3.39 2.39 25.52
N VAL A 136 4.25 1.80 24.67
CA VAL A 136 3.84 0.83 23.64
C VAL A 136 3.65 -0.57 24.22
N ASN A 137 4.37 -0.90 25.31
CA ASN A 137 4.25 -2.17 26.00
C ASN A 137 3.17 -2.11 27.08
N ILE A 138 2.09 -2.89 26.88
CA ILE A 138 0.94 -2.93 27.79
C ILE A 138 1.35 -3.41 29.19
N GLU A 139 2.28 -4.37 29.29
CA GLU A 139 2.71 -4.91 30.58
C GLU A 139 3.40 -3.85 31.45
N ASP A 140 4.31 -3.07 30.84
CA ASP A 140 5.01 -1.98 31.52
C ASP A 140 4.06 -0.82 31.87
N SER A 141 3.05 -0.57 31.04
CA SER A 141 2.02 0.44 31.31
C SER A 141 1.18 0.08 32.54
N VAL A 142 0.74 -1.18 32.63
CA VAL A 142 -0.07 -1.66 33.75
C VAL A 142 0.71 -1.60 35.06
N LEU A 143 2.00 -1.98 35.05
CA LEU A 143 2.85 -1.90 36.24
C LEU A 143 3.04 -0.45 36.71
N ASN A 144 3.31 0.49 35.80
CA ASN A 144 3.47 1.90 36.15
C ASN A 144 2.16 2.53 36.68
N GLU A 145 1.02 2.22 36.08
CA GLU A 145 -0.27 2.71 36.58
C GLU A 145 -0.58 2.17 37.97
N TRP A 146 -0.27 0.89 38.22
CA TRP A 146 -0.48 0.28 39.52
C TRP A 146 0.39 0.92 40.62
N LEU A 147 1.68 1.17 40.34
CA LEU A 147 2.58 1.86 41.27
C LEU A 147 2.08 3.29 41.58
N MET A 148 1.66 4.03 40.56
CA MET A 148 1.12 5.38 40.74
C MET A 148 -0.17 5.37 41.59
N GLN A 149 -1.04 4.37 41.43
CA GLN A 149 -2.22 4.22 42.28
C GLN A 149 -1.85 3.95 43.73
N GLN A 150 -0.79 3.18 43.98
CA GLN A 150 -0.31 2.90 45.33
C GLN A 150 0.23 4.17 45.99
N ASP A 151 1.02 4.97 45.27
CA ASP A 151 1.55 6.25 45.78
C ASP A 151 0.42 7.21 46.19
N ILE A 152 -0.62 7.34 45.36
CA ILE A 152 -1.80 8.18 45.66
C ILE A 152 -2.55 7.65 46.89
N GLN A 153 -2.66 6.33 47.07
CA GLN A 153 -3.30 5.74 48.24
C GLN A 153 -2.53 6.05 49.53
N GLU A 154 -1.20 5.96 49.49
CA GLU A 154 -0.36 6.30 50.64
C GLU A 154 -0.41 7.80 50.97
N GLU A 155 -0.37 8.67 49.95
CA GLU A 155 -0.51 10.12 50.14
C GLU A 155 -1.88 10.49 50.73
N THR A 156 -2.96 9.89 50.23
CA THR A 156 -4.30 10.17 50.76
C THR A 156 -4.48 9.64 52.19
N LEU A 157 -3.94 8.47 52.52
CA LEU A 157 -3.97 7.94 53.88
C LEU A 157 -3.18 8.82 54.85
N THR A 158 -1.99 9.26 54.47
CA THR A 158 -1.18 10.16 55.31
C THR A 158 -1.86 11.51 55.52
N LEU A 159 -2.50 12.08 54.49
CA LEU A 159 -3.32 13.28 54.62
C LEU A 159 -4.53 13.08 55.54
N MET A 160 -5.23 11.94 55.44
CA MET A 160 -6.37 11.64 56.32
C MET A 160 -5.95 11.46 57.78
N LEU A 161 -4.79 10.83 58.03
CA LEU A 161 -4.24 10.68 59.37
C LEU A 161 -3.82 12.03 59.95
N THR A 162 -3.20 12.89 59.14
CA THR A 162 -2.79 14.24 59.55
C THR A 162 -3.99 15.13 59.87
N ARG A 163 -5.11 15.00 59.15
CA ARG A 163 -6.36 15.76 59.42
C ARG A 163 -7.14 15.27 60.65
N ARG A 164 -6.81 14.09 61.21
CA ARG A 164 -7.44 13.52 62.40
C ARG A 164 -6.74 13.89 63.70
N GLN A 165 -5.54 14.46 63.63
CA GLN A 165 -4.87 15.13 64.74
C GLN A 165 -5.35 16.58 64.84
#